data_AF-A0A925BKC9-F1
#
_entry.id   AF-A0A925BKC9-F1
#
_cell.length_a   1.000
_cell.length_b   1.000
_cell.length_c   1.000
_cell.angle_alpha   90.00
_cell.angle_beta   90.00
_cell.angle_gamma   90.00
#
_symmetry.space_group_name_H-M   'P 1'
#
loop_
_entity.id
_entity.type
_entity.pdbx_description
1 polymer ?
#
loop_
_entity_poly.entity_id
_entity_poly.type
_entity_poly.pdbx_seq_one_letter_code
_entity_poly.pdbx_strand_id
1 'polypeptide(L)' 'MSEEHQSILILRFVERKSHEGVAAILDKSVTAVKSAQHRALAQLASLLEQTGKRRHYLRGSHE' A
#
# COMPACT_ATOMS: atom_id res chain seq x y z
N MET A 1 -7.44 3.10 4.35
CA MET A 1 -6.08 3.49 3.93
C MET A 1 -6.08 5.01 3.75
N SER A 2 -5.01 5.72 4.13
CA SER A 2 -4.88 7.18 3.94
C SER A 2 -4.50 7.54 2.50
N GLU A 3 -4.90 8.72 2.03
CA GLU A 3 -4.48 9.30 0.74
C GLU A 3 -2.95 9.41 0.62
N GLU A 4 -2.26 9.82 1.70
CA GLU A 4 -0.79 9.89 1.72
C GLU A 4 -0.17 8.51 1.47
N HIS A 5 -0.68 7.48 2.15
CA HIS A 5 -0.20 6.12 1.97
C HIS A 5 -0.45 5.64 0.52
N GLN A 6 -1.59 6.01 -0.08
CA GLN A 6 -1.92 5.63 -1.45
C GLN A 6 -0.99 6.31 -2.45
N SER A 7 -0.76 7.61 -2.29
CA SER A 7 0.19 8.36 -3.11
C SER A 7 1.60 7.78 -3.03
N ILE A 8 2.07 7.41 -1.83
CA ILE A 8 3.39 6.75 -1.67
C ILE A 8 3.44 5.44 -2.45
N LEU A 9 2.40 4.60 -2.38
CA LEU A 9 2.38 3.34 -3.11
C LEU A 9 2.35 3.55 -4.64
N ILE A 10 1.55 4.49 -5.13
CA ILE A 10 1.47 4.80 -6.56
C ILE A 10 2.84 5.29 -7.06
N LEU A 11 3.42 6.29 -6.41
CA LEU A 11 4.70 6.86 -6.82
C LEU A 11 5.84 5.82 -6.77
N ARG A 12 5.87 4.95 -5.75
CA ARG A 12 6.93 3.94 -5.58
C ARG A 12 6.80 2.74 -6.52
N PHE A 13 5.59 2.22 -6.70
CA PHE A 13 5.38 0.92 -7.36
C PHE A 13 4.79 1.04 -8.77
N VAL A 14 3.93 2.03 -9.01
CA VAL A 14 3.34 2.27 -10.34
C VAL A 14 4.28 3.13 -11.17
N GLU A 15 4.70 4.27 -10.63
CA GLU A 15 5.59 5.22 -11.32
C GLU A 15 7.08 4.94 -11.14
N ARG A 16 7.44 3.95 -10.32
CA ARG A 16 8.81 3.49 -10.07
C ARG A 16 9.79 4.58 -9.61
N LYS A 17 9.31 5.66 -8.97
CA LYS A 17 10.15 6.73 -8.39
C LYS A 17 10.92 6.18 -7.20
N SER A 18 12.19 6.55 -6.99
CA SER A 18 12.96 6.14 -5.81
C SER A 18 12.40 6.75 -4.50
N HIS A 19 12.85 6.31 -3.33
CA HIS A 19 12.40 6.92 -2.07
C HIS A 19 12.76 8.41 -1.98
N GLU A 20 13.92 8.78 -2.53
CA GLU A 20 14.39 10.15 -2.66
C GLU A 20 13.49 10.96 -3.59
N GLY A 21 13.10 10.39 -4.74
CA GLY A 21 12.17 11.04 -5.66
C GLY A 21 10.78 11.26 -5.04
N VAL A 22 10.28 10.27 -4.31
CA VAL A 22 8.99 10.40 -3.59
C VAL A 22 9.08 11.41 -2.45
N ALA A 23 10.19 11.43 -1.71
CA ALA A 23 10.46 12.42 -0.66
C ALA A 23 10.45 13.85 -1.21
N ALA A 24 11.08 14.08 -2.37
CA ALA A 24 11.07 15.37 -3.04
C ALA A 24 9.67 15.77 -3.54
N ILE A 25 8.89 14.83 -4.09
CA ILE A 25 7.52 15.10 -4.58
C ILE A 25 6.56 15.43 -3.43
N LEU A 26 6.69 14.75 -2.29
CA LEU A 26 5.78 14.88 -1.15
C LEU A 26 6.27 15.89 -0.09
N ASP A 27 7.37 16.60 -0.35
CA ASP A 27 8.04 17.52 0.58
C ASP A 27 8.26 16.89 1.98
N LYS A 28 8.83 15.69 1.99
CA LYS A 28 9.07 14.89 3.21
C LYS A 28 10.49 14.39 3.25
N SER A 29 10.96 14.00 4.43
CA SER A 29 12.23 13.31 4.55
C SER A 29 12.14 11.88 3.99
N VAL A 30 13.26 11.39 3.45
CA VAL A 30 13.37 10.01 2.95
C VAL A 30 13.04 8.99 4.06
N THR A 31 13.41 9.26 5.30
CA THR A 31 13.11 8.41 6.47
C THR A 31 11.62 8.38 6.78
N ALA A 32 10.91 9.52 6.66
CA ALA A 32 9.47 9.59 6.80
C ALA A 32 8.77 8.79 5.69
N VAL A 33 9.21 8.93 4.44
CA VAL A 33 8.67 8.17 3.30
C VAL A 33 8.86 6.67 3.49
N LYS A 34 10.04 6.19 3.92
CA LYS A 34 10.29 4.77 4.19
C LYS A 34 9.36 4.22 5.28
N SER A 35 9.20 4.98 6.37
CA SER A 35 8.32 4.61 7.49
C SER A 35 6.85 4.56 7.06
N ALA A 36 6.40 5.57 6.30
CA ALA A 36 5.05 5.64 5.78
C ALA A 36 4.78 4.55 4.73
N GLN A 37 5.74 4.23 3.85
CA GLN A 37 5.64 3.13 2.89
C GLN A 37 5.45 1.78 3.60
N HIS A 38 6.23 1.50 4.65
CA HIS A 38 6.08 0.25 5.41
C HIS A 38 4.66 0.11 5.98
N ARG A 39 4.14 1.18 6.60
CA ARG A 39 2.76 1.20 7.12
C ARG A 39 1.72 1.08 6.00
N ALA A 40 1.94 1.74 4.86
CA ALA A 40 1.06 1.67 3.70
C ALA A 40 0.96 0.24 3.15
N LEU A 41 2.08 -0.46 3.03
CA LEU A 41 2.13 -1.86 2.60
C LEU A 41 1.42 -2.79 3.58
N ALA A 42 1.63 -2.62 4.89
CA ALA A 42 0.94 -3.41 5.91
C ALA A 42 -0.59 -3.20 5.87
N GLN A 43 -1.04 -1.95 5.71
CA GLN A 43 -2.47 -1.66 5.53
C GLN A 43 -3.02 -2.28 4.24
N LEU A 44 -2.28 -2.19 3.13
CA LEU A 44 -2.71 -2.78 1.86
C LEU A 44 -2.83 -4.31 1.96
N ALA A 45 -1.84 -4.98 2.58
CA ALA A 45 -1.88 -6.42 2.81
C ALA A 45 -3.14 -6.83 3.59
N SER A 46 -3.44 -6.14 4.69
CA SER A 46 -4.66 -6.40 5.48
C SER A 46 -5.95 -6.22 4.67
N LEU A 47 -6.04 -5.18 3.84
CA LEU A 47 -7.21 -4.95 2.98
C LEU A 47 -7.38 -6.05 1.92
N LEU A 48 -6.27 -6.53 1.35
CA LEU A 48 -6.29 -7.62 0.38
C LEU A 48 -6.68 -8.95 1.03
N GLU A 49 -6.22 -9.23 2.24
CA GLU A 49 -6.61 -10.41 3.03
C GLU A 49 -8.09 -10.40 3.38
N GLN A 50 -8.64 -9.26 3.82
CA GLN A 50 -10.10 -9.12 4.06
C GLN A 50 -10.90 -9.40 2.78
N THR A 51 -10.38 -8.98 1.63
CA THR A 51 -10.99 -9.26 0.31
C THR A 51 -10.83 -10.73 -0.10
N GLY A 52 -9.74 -11.40 0.29
CA GLY A 52 -9.56 -12.84 0.15
C GLY A 52 -10.56 -13.64 0.99
N LYS A 53 -10.77 -13.23 2.25
CA LYS A 53 -11.76 -13.83 3.16
C LYS A 53 -13.19 -13.63 2.65
N ARG A 54 -13.47 -12.49 1.99
CA ARG A 54 -14.73 -12.29 1.27
C ARG A 54 -14.92 -13.25 0.09
N ARG A 55 -13.85 -13.63 -0.60
CA ARG A 55 -13.95 -14.58 -1.71
C ARG A 55 -14.08 -16.03 -1.24
N HIS A 56 -13.64 -16.35 -0.02
CA HIS A 56 -13.79 -17.68 0.56
C HIS A 56 -15.27 -18.11 0.69
N TYR A 57 -16.19 -17.20 1.04
CA TYR A 57 -17.62 -17.53 1.10
C TYR A 57 -18.30 -17.67 -0.27
N LEU A 58 -17.65 -17.26 -1.36
CA LEU A 58 -18.14 -17.43 -2.74
C LEU A 58 -17.63 -18.72 -3.38
N ARG A 59 -16.68 -19.41 -2.75
CA ARG A 59 -16.25 -20.76 -3.14
C ARG A 59 -17.17 -21.75 -2.43
N GLY A 60 -18.35 -21.97 -3.01
CA GLY A 60 -19.41 -22.80 -2.43
C GLY A 60 -18.88 -24.14 -1.91
N SER A 61 -19.46 -24.56 -0.78
CA SER A 61 -19.31 -25.91 -0.24
C SER A 61 -19.75 -26.91 -1.31
N HIS A 62 -18.78 -27.49 -2.00
CA HIS A 62 -18.94 -28.82 -2.57
C HIS A 62 -18.46 -29.76 -1.48
N GLU A 63 -19.37 -30.15 -0.58
CA GLU A 63 -19.60 -31.50 -0.04
C GLU A 63 -21.00 -31.52 0.58
#